data_AF-A0A5F1YF02-F1
#
_entry.id   AF-A0A5F1YF02-F1
#
_cell.length_a   1.000
_cell.length_b   1.000
_cell.length_c   1.000
_cell.angle_alpha   90.00
_cell.angle_beta   90.00
_cell.angle_gamma   90.00
#
_symmetry.space_group_name_H-M   'P 1'
#
loop_
_entity.id
_entity.type
_entity.pdbx_description
1 polymer ?
#
loop_
_entity_poly.entity_id
_entity_poly.type
_entity_poly.pdbx_seq_one_letter_code
_entity_poly.pdbx_strand_id
1 'polypeptide(L)'
;MARLNKTRYALLGILANRSMNAYEIKKSIEQSIGFFWQESFGQIYPILKQLEKEECLKSYKTRKGSGAETTVYKITSNGKKELKEWLERPVEKTPYRNELLLKLFFGNHVSKEVLMRHLQNTKEEVTRLMEIYENIRQVVETSEVPEINRTLGLVTLDFGITSVKNFLVWTEESQEKIKRSDF
;
A
#
# COMPACT_ATOMS: atom_id res chain seq x y z
N MET A 1 -5.15 15.55 19.21
CA MET A 1 -3.84 14.93 18.89
C MET A 1 -3.64 15.01 17.38
N ALA A 2 -2.51 15.54 16.91
CA ALA A 2 -2.22 15.57 15.48
C ALA A 2 -2.22 14.14 14.94
N ARG A 3 -2.89 13.90 13.80
CA ARG A 3 -2.90 12.61 13.12
C ARG A 3 -1.45 12.19 12.88
N LEU A 4 -1.01 11.14 13.56
CA LEU A 4 0.35 10.64 13.47
C LEU A 4 0.61 10.23 12.01
N ASN A 5 1.64 10.80 11.39
CA ASN A 5 1.95 10.49 9.99
C ASN A 5 2.58 9.10 9.91
N LYS A 6 1.74 8.09 9.68
CA LYS A 6 2.13 6.68 9.65
C LYS A 6 3.11 6.33 8.51
N THR A 7 3.31 7.23 7.54
CA THR A 7 4.38 7.14 6.54
C THR A 7 5.76 6.97 7.19
N ARG A 8 6.00 7.55 8.38
CA ARG A 8 7.27 7.35 9.10
C ARG A 8 7.51 5.88 9.44
N TYR A 9 6.47 5.15 9.84
CA TYR A 9 6.57 3.74 10.21
C TYR A 9 6.73 2.85 8.99
N ALA A 10 6.08 3.21 7.88
CA ALA A 10 6.35 2.59 6.58
C ALA A 10 7.84 2.73 6.21
N LEU A 11 8.43 3.93 6.34
CA LEU A 11 9.86 4.15 6.06
C LEU A 11 10.77 3.36 7.00
N LEU A 12 10.51 3.38 8.30
CA LEU A 12 11.27 2.60 9.29
C LEU A 12 11.16 1.08 9.01
N GLY A 13 9.97 0.58 8.70
CA GLY A 13 9.74 -0.83 8.37
C GLY A 13 10.52 -1.27 7.12
N ILE A 14 10.50 -0.47 6.06
CA ILE A 14 11.26 -0.74 4.83
C ILE A 14 12.77 -0.72 5.10
N LEU A 15 13.26 0.26 5.86
CA LEU A 15 14.67 0.42 6.20
C LEU A 15 15.17 -0.57 7.28
N ALA A 16 14.26 -1.25 7.98
CA ALA A 16 14.59 -2.35 8.88
C ALA A 16 15.12 -3.59 8.14
N ASN A 17 14.70 -3.78 6.88
CA ASN A 17 15.15 -4.89 6.05
C ASN A 17 16.58 -4.68 5.54
N ARG A 18 16.88 -3.49 5.02
CA ARG A 18 18.23 -3.10 4.57
C ARG A 18 18.36 -1.60 4.39
N SER A 19 19.60 -1.12 4.35
CA SER A 19 19.89 0.26 3.93
C SER A 19 19.48 0.48 2.47
N MET A 20 18.88 1.63 2.18
CA MET A 20 18.38 1.99 0.85
C MET A 20 18.56 3.48 0.58
N ASN A 21 18.74 3.86 -0.69
CA ASN A 21 18.58 5.26 -1.10
C ASN A 21 17.10 5.62 -1.29
N ALA A 22 16.77 6.91 -1.40
CA ALA A 22 15.38 7.37 -1.48
C ALA A 22 14.59 6.77 -2.67
N TYR A 23 15.24 6.53 -3.80
CA TYR A 23 14.62 5.89 -4.96
C TYR A 23 14.29 4.42 -4.69
N GLU A 24 15.22 3.67 -4.10
CA GLU A 24 15.01 2.28 -3.70
C GLU A 24 13.91 2.15 -2.65
N ILE A 25 13.86 3.07 -1.68
CA ILE A 25 12.77 3.12 -0.69
C ILE A 25 11.43 3.29 -1.39
N LYS A 26 11.31 4.28 -2.28
CA LYS A 26 10.08 4.53 -3.04
C LYS A 26 9.64 3.27 -3.79
N LYS A 27 10.56 2.67 -4.55
CA LYS A 27 10.29 1.46 -5.32
C LYS A 27 9.87 0.29 -4.41
N SER A 28 10.54 0.12 -3.27
CA SER A 28 10.20 -0.92 -2.31
C SER A 28 8.79 -0.74 -1.74
N ILE A 29 8.37 0.49 -1.45
CA ILE A 29 7.01 0.78 -0.98
C ILE A 29 5.99 0.46 -2.07
N GLU A 30 6.18 0.97 -3.29
CA GLU A 30 5.28 0.75 -4.43
C GLU A 30 5.08 -0.74 -4.74
N GLN A 31 6.12 -1.55 -4.54
CA GLN A 31 6.11 -2.98 -4.83
C GLN A 31 5.70 -3.87 -3.63
N SER A 32 5.45 -3.30 -2.44
CA SER A 32 5.09 -4.08 -1.25
C SER A 32 3.85 -3.54 -0.53
N ILE A 33 4.01 -2.53 0.32
CA ILE A 33 2.94 -2.02 1.17
C ILE A 33 2.01 -1.04 0.43
N GLY A 34 2.40 -0.54 -0.75
CA GLY A 34 1.62 0.41 -1.54
C GLY A 34 0.23 -0.09 -1.97
N PHE A 35 0.00 -1.40 -1.95
CA PHE A 35 -1.30 -2.00 -2.26
C PHE A 35 -2.35 -1.81 -1.15
N PHE A 36 -1.93 -1.61 0.10
CA PHE A 36 -2.84 -1.44 1.25
C PHE A 36 -2.52 -0.21 2.10
N TRP A 37 -1.40 0.46 1.85
CA TRP A 37 -0.97 1.66 2.56
C TRP A 37 -0.58 2.75 1.56
N GLN A 38 -1.59 3.41 1.01
CA GLN A 38 -1.43 4.54 0.09
C GLN A 38 -1.31 5.83 0.90
N GLU A 39 -0.09 6.36 1.00
CA GLU A 39 0.18 7.68 1.59
C GLU A 39 0.74 8.64 0.55
N SER A 40 0.64 9.94 0.82
CA SER A 40 1.20 10.94 -0.10
C SER A 40 2.72 10.82 -0.16
N PHE A 41 3.21 10.22 -1.24
CA PHE A 41 4.64 10.01 -1.51
C PHE A 41 5.47 11.29 -1.56
N GLY A 42 4.84 12.46 -1.74
CA GLY A 42 5.50 13.76 -1.63
C GLY A 42 6.12 14.02 -0.24
N GLN A 43 5.73 13.23 0.77
CA GLN A 43 6.23 13.36 2.14
C GLN A 43 7.46 12.49 2.45
N ILE A 44 7.93 11.63 1.53
CA ILE A 44 9.07 10.74 1.80
C ILE A 44 10.32 11.53 2.22
N TYR A 45 10.74 12.51 1.43
CA TYR A 45 11.97 13.25 1.70
C TYR A 45 11.90 14.10 2.99
N PRO A 46 10.81 14.87 3.24
CA PRO A 46 10.64 15.55 4.52
C PRO A 46 10.72 14.62 5.72
N ILE A 47 10.07 13.46 5.65
CA ILE A 47 10.05 12.50 6.77
C ILE A 47 11.40 11.82 6.95
N LEU A 48 12.12 11.49 5.88
CA LEU A 48 13.49 10.97 5.99
C LEU A 48 14.39 11.95 6.73
N LYS A 49 14.35 13.25 6.37
CA LYS A 49 15.10 14.30 7.08
C LYS A 49 14.68 14.43 8.55
N GLN A 50 13.39 14.32 8.83
CA GLN A 50 12.87 14.36 10.19
C GLN A 50 13.37 13.16 11.02
N LEU A 51 13.29 11.95 10.47
CA LEU A 51 13.76 10.73 11.14
C LEU A 51 15.28 10.74 11.37
N GLU A 52 16.06 11.37 10.50
CA GLU A 52 17.49 11.60 10.76
C GLU A 52 17.73 12.58 11.90
N LYS A 53 16.98 13.70 11.94
CA LYS A 53 17.06 14.68 13.02
C LYS A 53 16.67 14.08 14.38
N GLU A 54 15.73 13.14 14.37
CA GLU A 54 15.29 12.37 15.55
C GLU A 54 16.20 11.16 15.85
N GLU A 55 17.32 11.04 15.15
CA GLU A 55 18.31 9.95 15.29
C GLU A 55 17.75 8.54 15.04
N CYS A 56 16.57 8.43 14.43
CA CYS A 56 15.95 7.17 14.04
C CYS A 56 16.59 6.59 12.77
N LEU A 57 17.16 7.45 11.94
CA LEU A 57 17.97 7.09 10.77
C LEU A 57 19.35 7.73 10.83
N LYS A 58 20.32 7.13 10.14
CA LYS A 58 21.58 7.76 9.74
C LYS A 58 21.72 7.65 8.24
N SER A 59 22.18 8.70 7.57
CA SER A 59 22.60 8.62 6.18
C SER A 59 24.11 8.61 6.02
N TYR A 60 24.53 8.04 4.88
CA TYR A 60 25.90 8.13 4.40
C TYR A 60 25.90 8.23 2.89
N LYS A 61 26.97 8.80 2.34
CA LYS A 61 27.18 8.90 0.91
C LYS A 61 27.81 7.62 0.40
N THR A 62 27.35 7.16 -0.76
CA THR A 62 27.96 6.04 -1.48
C THR A 62 28.03 6.37 -2.97
N ARG A 63 29.05 5.85 -3.63
CA ARG A 63 29.23 5.90 -5.08
C ARG A 63 29.35 4.48 -5.61
N LYS A 64 28.57 4.13 -6.63
CA LYS A 64 28.74 2.87 -7.38
C LYS A 64 29.55 3.17 -8.64
N GLY A 65 30.79 2.67 -8.71
CA GLY A 65 31.68 2.88 -9.86
C GLY A 65 31.95 4.36 -10.16
N SER A 66 31.83 4.76 -11.43
CA SER A 66 31.94 6.15 -11.91
C SER A 66 30.64 6.97 -11.78
N GLY A 67 29.60 6.42 -11.15
CA GLY A 67 28.29 7.07 -11.05
C GLY A 67 28.24 8.28 -10.09
N ALA A 68 27.08 8.95 -10.08
CA ALA A 68 26.79 10.02 -9.13
C ALA A 68 26.80 9.51 -7.68
N GLU A 69 27.18 10.40 -6.76
CA GLU A 69 27.09 10.12 -5.34
C GLU A 69 25.62 10.09 -4.89
N THR A 70 25.21 9.03 -4.18
CA THR A 70 23.85 8.87 -3.68
C THR A 70 23.83 8.80 -2.16
N THR A 71 22.74 9.29 -1.58
CA THR A 71 22.52 9.26 -0.13
C THR A 71 21.77 7.98 0.22
N VAL A 72 22.38 7.13 1.05
CA VAL A 72 21.77 5.91 1.55
C VAL A 72 21.40 6.10 3.01
N TYR A 73 20.18 5.69 3.36
CA TYR A 73 19.64 5.75 4.72
C TYR A 73 19.74 4.38 5.37
N LYS A 74 20.07 4.36 6.65
CA LYS A 74 20.15 3.17 7.50
C LYS A 74 19.40 3.42 8.80
N ILE A 75 18.56 2.47 9.20
CA ILE A 75 17.86 2.53 10.48
C ILE A 75 18.84 2.40 11.66
N THR A 76 18.63 3.19 12.72
CA THR A 76 19.38 3.11 13.97
C THR A 76 18.70 2.21 15.00
N SER A 77 19.34 1.99 16.14
CA SER A 77 18.69 1.34 17.29
C SER A 77 17.47 2.13 17.79
N ASN A 78 17.52 3.47 17.73
CA ASN A 78 16.38 4.32 18.10
C ASN A 78 15.21 4.12 17.11
N GLY A 79 15.49 4.09 15.81
CA GLY A 79 14.47 3.85 14.80
C GLY A 79 13.84 2.46 14.90
N LYS A 80 14.63 1.43 15.23
CA LYS A 80 14.11 0.07 15.50
C LYS A 80 13.21 0.04 16.74
N LYS A 81 13.61 0.72 17.82
CA LYS A 81 12.81 0.85 19.04
C LYS A 81 11.47 1.53 18.74
N GLU A 82 11.51 2.65 18.01
CA GLU A 82 10.29 3.38 17.65
C GLU A 82 9.34 2.56 16.76
N LEU A 83 9.89 1.83 15.78
CA LEU A 83 9.11 0.91 14.96
C LEU A 83 8.44 -0.17 15.82
N LYS A 84 9.18 -0.76 16.75
CA LYS A 84 8.65 -1.78 17.68
C LYS A 84 7.52 -1.21 18.54
N GLU A 85 7.74 -0.04 19.16
CA GLU A 85 6.72 0.63 19.98
C GLU A 85 5.44 0.93 19.19
N TRP A 86 5.55 1.28 17.91
CA TRP A 86 4.38 1.47 17.07
C TRP A 86 3.67 0.17 16.73
N LEU A 87 4.40 -0.91 16.43
CA LEU A 87 3.82 -2.24 16.15
C LEU A 87 3.06 -2.81 17.35
N GLU A 88 3.44 -2.43 18.57
CA GLU A 88 2.77 -2.84 19.81
C GLU A 88 1.51 -2.00 20.13
N ARG A 89 1.28 -0.89 19.43
CA ARG A 89 0.08 -0.06 19.63
C ARG A 89 -1.15 -0.69 18.98
N PRO A 90 -2.35 -0.46 19.53
CA PRO A 90 -3.59 -0.89 18.89
C PRO A 90 -3.73 -0.32 17.48
N VAL A 91 -4.27 -1.12 16.57
CA VAL A 91 -4.59 -0.66 15.21
C VAL A 91 -5.65 0.43 15.26
N GLU A 92 -5.33 1.60 14.70
CA GLU A 92 -6.28 2.70 14.59
C GLU A 92 -7.22 2.51 13.40
N LYS A 93 -8.52 2.67 13.62
CA LYS A 93 -9.52 2.65 12.56
C LYS A 93 -9.37 3.89 11.67
N THR A 94 -9.34 3.66 10.36
CA THR A 94 -9.38 4.74 9.36
C THR A 94 -10.77 4.75 8.72
N PRO A 95 -11.41 5.92 8.52
CA PRO A 95 -12.69 5.99 7.84
C PRO A 95 -12.61 5.38 6.44
N TYR A 96 -13.50 4.43 6.16
CA TYR A 96 -13.64 3.87 4.83
C TYR A 96 -14.36 4.87 3.92
N ARG A 97 -13.74 5.22 2.79
CA ARG A 97 -14.31 6.13 1.78
C ARG A 97 -14.22 5.45 0.42
N ASN A 98 -15.35 5.25 -0.23
CA ASN A 98 -15.44 4.61 -1.54
C ASN A 98 -16.33 5.45 -2.46
N GLU A 99 -15.72 6.05 -3.48
CA GLU A 99 -16.41 6.94 -4.42
C GLU A 99 -17.40 6.21 -5.32
N LEU A 100 -17.10 4.96 -5.72
CA LEU A 100 -18.04 4.15 -6.52
C LEU A 100 -19.33 3.94 -5.75
N LEU A 101 -19.25 3.52 -4.48
CA LEU A 101 -20.44 3.35 -3.64
C LEU A 101 -21.21 4.66 -3.47
N LEU A 102 -20.51 5.78 -3.32
CA LEU A 102 -21.11 7.11 -3.23
C LEU A 102 -21.88 7.47 -4.51
N LYS A 103 -21.28 7.24 -5.69
CA LYS A 103 -21.91 7.48 -6.99
C LYS A 103 -23.10 6.57 -7.24
N LEU A 104 -23.01 5.30 -6.88
CA LEU A 104 -24.12 4.36 -6.99
C LEU A 104 -25.28 4.77 -6.08
N PHE A 105 -24.99 5.20 -4.86
CA PHE A 105 -26.01 5.63 -3.89
C PHE A 105 -26.80 6.86 -4.38
N PHE A 106 -26.13 7.84 -4.99
CA PHE A 106 -26.77 9.03 -5.57
C PHE A 106 -27.09 8.89 -7.08
N GLY A 107 -27.03 7.66 -7.60
CA GLY A 107 -27.10 7.37 -9.03
C GLY A 107 -28.44 7.65 -9.70
N ASN A 108 -29.49 7.95 -8.94
CA ASN A 108 -30.83 8.27 -9.44
C ASN A 108 -30.91 9.59 -10.24
N HIS A 109 -29.80 10.29 -10.41
CA HIS A 109 -29.70 11.53 -11.21
C HIS A 109 -29.03 11.31 -12.57
N VAL A 110 -28.67 10.07 -12.92
CA VAL A 110 -28.01 9.72 -14.18
C VAL A 110 -28.65 8.47 -14.78
N SER A 111 -28.34 8.18 -16.04
CA SER A 111 -28.87 6.99 -16.70
C SER A 111 -28.20 5.71 -16.18
N LYS A 112 -28.90 4.58 -16.35
CA LYS A 112 -28.39 3.24 -16.05
C LYS A 112 -27.05 2.96 -16.72
N GLU A 113 -26.86 3.43 -17.96
CA GLU A 113 -25.63 3.24 -18.73
C GLU A 113 -24.41 3.91 -18.06
N VAL A 114 -24.61 5.04 -17.37
CA VAL A 114 -23.54 5.72 -16.61
C VAL A 114 -23.12 4.86 -15.41
N LEU A 115 -24.08 4.35 -14.65
CA LEU A 115 -23.80 3.48 -13.49
C LEU A 115 -23.13 2.17 -13.91
N MET A 116 -23.63 1.57 -15.00
CA MET A 116 -23.05 0.37 -15.59
C MET A 116 -21.60 0.59 -16.03
N ARG A 117 -21.28 1.76 -16.61
CA ARG A 117 -19.90 2.12 -16.99
C ARG A 117 -19.00 2.27 -15.78
N HIS A 118 -19.47 2.87 -14.69
CA HIS A 118 -18.69 2.94 -13.45
C HIS A 118 -18.35 1.55 -12.93
N LEU A 119 -19.34 0.65 -12.84
CA LEU A 119 -19.14 -0.73 -12.41
C LEU A 119 -18.19 -1.50 -13.35
N GLN A 120 -18.32 -1.32 -14.66
CA GLN A 120 -17.49 -1.98 -15.66
C GLN A 120 -16.03 -1.53 -15.56
N ASN A 121 -15.78 -0.21 -15.49
CA ASN A 121 -14.43 0.33 -15.36
C ASN A 121 -13.77 -0.17 -14.07
N THR A 122 -14.48 -0.14 -12.94
CA THR A 122 -13.92 -0.64 -11.68
C THR A 122 -13.70 -2.15 -11.72
N LYS A 123 -14.58 -2.93 -12.37
CA LYS A 123 -14.37 -4.37 -12.58
C LYS A 123 -13.07 -4.63 -13.34
N GLU A 124 -12.81 -3.90 -14.43
CA GLU A 124 -11.58 -4.03 -15.22
C GLU A 124 -10.31 -3.63 -14.45
N GLU A 125 -10.39 -2.59 -13.61
CA GLU A 125 -9.29 -2.21 -12.71
C GLU A 125 -8.99 -3.30 -11.68
N VAL A 126 -10.04 -3.84 -11.05
CA VAL A 126 -9.93 -4.86 -10.01
C VAL A 126 -9.48 -6.22 -10.57
N THR A 127 -9.91 -6.59 -11.77
CA THR A 127 -9.39 -7.78 -12.48
C THR A 127 -7.89 -7.67 -12.75
N ARG A 128 -7.41 -6.51 -13.22
CA ARG A 128 -5.97 -6.27 -13.39
C ARG A 128 -5.20 -6.36 -12.07
N LEU A 129 -5.78 -5.86 -10.98
CA LEU A 129 -5.18 -5.97 -9.65
C LEU A 129 -5.09 -7.43 -9.16
N MET A 130 -6.08 -8.26 -9.50
CA MET A 130 -6.06 -9.70 -9.20
C MET A 130 -4.84 -10.38 -9.85
N GLU A 131 -4.57 -10.08 -11.12
CA GLU A 131 -3.40 -10.62 -11.84
C GLU A 131 -2.09 -10.19 -11.17
N ILE A 132 -2.00 -8.93 -10.74
CA ILE A 132 -0.85 -8.43 -9.99
C ILE A 132 -0.66 -9.20 -8.68
N TYR A 133 -1.72 -9.46 -7.93
CA TYR A 133 -1.63 -10.21 -6.68
C TYR A 133 -1.20 -11.66 -6.87
N GLU A 134 -1.69 -12.35 -7.92
CA GLU A 134 -1.24 -13.71 -8.22
C GLU A 134 0.24 -13.75 -8.61
N ASN A 135 0.73 -12.75 -9.36
CA ASN A 135 2.16 -12.63 -9.64
C ASN A 135 2.98 -12.38 -8.37
N ILE A 136 2.51 -11.52 -7.46
CA ILE A 136 3.17 -11.28 -6.18
C ILE A 136 3.20 -12.55 -5.34
N ARG A 137 2.12 -13.35 -5.35
CA ARG A 137 2.07 -14.63 -4.62
C ARG A 137 3.20 -15.55 -5.05
N GLN A 138 3.36 -15.76 -6.36
CA GLN A 138 4.42 -16.60 -6.90
C GLN A 138 5.82 -16.11 -6.47
N VAL A 139 6.05 -14.80 -6.50
CA VAL A 139 7.32 -14.21 -6.04
C VAL A 139 7.54 -14.44 -4.55
N VAL A 140 6.53 -14.26 -3.71
CA VAL A 140 6.65 -14.45 -2.25
C VAL A 140 6.89 -15.93 -1.92
N GLU A 141 6.15 -16.85 -2.53
CA GLU A 141 6.28 -18.30 -2.31
C GLU A 141 7.66 -18.83 -2.71
N THR A 142 8.24 -18.31 -3.79
CA THR A 142 9.57 -18.70 -4.28
C THR A 142 10.72 -17.90 -3.65
N SER A 143 10.43 -16.87 -2.85
CA SER A 143 11.47 -16.02 -2.27
C SER A 143 12.27 -16.72 -1.17
N GLU A 144 13.59 -16.52 -1.18
CA GLU A 144 14.53 -16.99 -0.15
C GLU A 144 14.60 -16.01 1.03
N VAL A 145 13.45 -15.76 1.68
CA VAL A 145 13.36 -14.95 2.90
C VAL A 145 13.07 -15.84 4.12
N PRO A 146 13.35 -15.37 5.36
CA PRO A 146 12.95 -16.08 6.56
C PRO A 146 11.46 -16.43 6.53
N GLU A 147 11.11 -17.63 7.01
CA GLU A 147 9.75 -18.17 6.96
C GLU A 147 8.71 -17.19 7.53
N ILE A 148 9.03 -16.54 8.66
CA ILE A 148 8.14 -15.55 9.28
C ILE A 148 7.84 -14.36 8.35
N ASN A 149 8.81 -13.89 7.57
CA ASN A 149 8.61 -12.78 6.63
C ASN A 149 7.73 -13.24 5.46
N ARG A 150 7.92 -14.47 4.97
CA ARG A 150 7.07 -15.06 3.92
C ARG A 150 5.63 -15.17 4.41
N THR A 151 5.42 -15.73 5.60
CA THR A 151 4.09 -15.90 6.20
C THR A 151 3.38 -14.57 6.37
N LEU A 152 4.05 -13.56 6.95
CA LEU A 152 3.45 -12.23 7.13
C LEU A 152 3.13 -11.55 5.79
N GLY A 153 3.99 -11.71 4.79
CA GLY A 153 3.73 -11.25 3.42
C GLY A 153 2.48 -11.89 2.83
N LEU A 154 2.37 -13.22 2.91
CA LEU A 154 1.22 -13.97 2.41
C LEU A 154 -0.08 -13.57 3.12
N VAL A 155 -0.08 -13.42 4.45
CA VAL A 155 -1.28 -12.98 5.19
C VAL A 155 -1.81 -11.64 4.68
N THR A 156 -0.93 -10.68 4.41
CA THR A 156 -1.36 -9.38 3.86
C THR A 156 -1.85 -9.48 2.40
N LEU A 157 -1.23 -10.36 1.61
CA LEU A 157 -1.62 -10.60 0.23
C LEU A 157 -2.96 -11.33 0.12
N ASP A 158 -3.20 -12.32 0.98
CA ASP A 158 -4.44 -13.10 1.06
C ASP A 158 -5.64 -12.20 1.34
N PHE A 159 -5.46 -11.18 2.19
CA PHE A 159 -6.47 -10.15 2.42
C PHE A 159 -6.79 -9.38 1.12
N GLY A 160 -5.77 -8.96 0.38
CA GLY A 160 -5.92 -8.26 -0.90
C GLY A 160 -6.68 -9.11 -1.93
N ILE A 161 -6.28 -10.37 -2.09
CA ILE A 161 -6.91 -11.32 -3.02
C ILE A 161 -8.36 -11.60 -2.63
N THR A 162 -8.63 -11.87 -1.36
CA THR A 162 -10.00 -12.09 -0.87
C THR A 162 -10.89 -10.87 -1.10
N SER A 163 -10.35 -9.68 -0.82
CA SER A 163 -11.07 -8.41 -1.03
C SER A 163 -11.44 -8.20 -2.51
N VAL A 164 -10.48 -8.43 -3.41
CA VAL A 164 -10.68 -8.32 -4.87
C VAL A 164 -11.69 -9.35 -5.38
N LYS A 165 -11.57 -10.62 -4.98
CA LYS A 165 -12.53 -11.68 -5.36
C LYS A 165 -13.96 -11.32 -4.96
N ASN A 166 -14.14 -10.93 -3.70
CA ASN A 166 -15.47 -10.56 -3.20
C ASN A 166 -16.01 -9.30 -3.88
N PHE A 167 -15.14 -8.34 -4.19
CA PHE A 167 -15.53 -7.14 -4.91
C PHE A 167 -15.99 -7.44 -6.33
N LEU A 168 -15.32 -8.35 -7.05
CA LEU A 168 -15.72 -8.78 -8.39
C LEU A 168 -17.12 -9.40 -8.39
N VAL A 169 -17.38 -10.33 -7.45
CA VAL A 169 -18.71 -10.92 -7.27
C VAL A 169 -19.75 -9.84 -7.01
N TRP A 170 -19.47 -8.92 -6.09
CA TRP A 170 -20.37 -7.81 -5.78
C TRP A 170 -20.64 -6.90 -6.99
N THR A 171 -19.64 -6.60 -7.82
CA THR A 171 -19.83 -5.79 -9.04
C THR A 171 -20.75 -6.48 -10.03
N GLU A 172 -20.61 -7.79 -10.23
CA GLU A 172 -21.46 -8.56 -11.14
C GLU A 172 -22.91 -8.60 -10.65
N GLU A 173 -23.11 -8.89 -9.36
CA GLU A 173 -24.44 -8.87 -8.75
C GLU A 173 -25.08 -7.47 -8.84
N SER A 174 -24.30 -6.41 -8.65
CA SER A 174 -24.78 -5.03 -8.71
C SER A 174 -25.16 -4.63 -10.13
N GLN A 175 -24.38 -5.06 -11.13
CA GLN A 175 -24.71 -4.87 -12.54
C GLN A 175 -26.05 -5.55 -12.87
N GLU A 176 -26.29 -6.77 -12.41
CA GLU A 176 -27.56 -7.47 -12.63
C GLU A 176 -28.73 -6.81 -11.90
N LYS A 177 -28.54 -6.38 -10.64
CA LYS A 177 -29.55 -5.63 -9.88
C LYS A 177 -29.97 -4.35 -10.59
N ILE A 178 -28.99 -3.58 -11.08
CA ILE A 178 -29.26 -2.36 -11.83
C ILE A 178 -29.96 -2.72 -13.14
N LYS A 179 -29.45 -3.64 -13.95
CA LYS A 179 -30.08 -4.04 -15.23
C LYS A 179 -31.56 -4.38 -15.09
N ARG A 180 -31.96 -5.07 -14.01
CA ARG A 180 -33.34 -5.47 -13.72
C ARG A 180 -34.20 -4.41 -13.04
N SER A 181 -33.60 -3.33 -12.54
CA SER A 181 -34.38 -2.28 -11.89
C SER A 181 -35.11 -1.44 -12.93
N ASP A 182 -36.29 -0.96 -12.54
CA ASP A 182 -37.14 0.00 -13.28
C ASP A 182 -36.57 1.42 -13.23
N PHE A 183 -35.23 1.53 -13.24
CA PHE A 183 -34.52 2.79 -13.38
C PHE A 183 -35.08 3.56 -14.58
#